data_AF-A0A7W9Z2H2-F1
#
_entry.id   AF-A0A7W9Z2H2-F1
#
_cell.length_a   1.000
_cell.length_b   1.000
_cell.length_c   1.000
_cell.angle_alpha   90.00
_cell.angle_beta   90.00
_cell.angle_gamma   90.00
#
_symmetry.space_group_name_H-M   'P 1'
#
loop_
_entity.id
_entity.type
_entity.pdbx_description
1 polymer ?
#
loop_
_entity_poly.entity_id
_entity_poly.type
_entity_poly.pdbx_seq_one_letter_code
_entity_poly.pdbx_strand_id
1 'polypeptide(L)'
;MNVELLGQLHQRLFASDGSERHLRLESRAMVPARSYRHGISCSRHLSRSQAEIPPIPTVQISRAISLFEQLEKLPKGRKSSRKYEILCLEILNYLFEGSLVNPTEQKHTQDGLNIFDIIYSINPIARHPIWDAIARDFPARIIMFECKNYGHPVGPMQVFTTERYMSVPARRSICFLLTRLKPSKNAHLAAHAAMRDSGKMIILLDDQDLRQMLKLKDEQSLLERGNDAWFMQDPSVHLEALIYRFLSSLGR
;
A
#
# COMPACT_ATOMS: atom_id res chain seq x y z
N MET A 1 -6.80 -7.51 -27.61
CA MET A 1 -6.65 -6.92 -26.26
C MET A 1 -7.49 -5.66 -26.26
N ASN A 2 -8.66 -5.68 -25.60
CA ASN A 2 -9.67 -4.63 -25.80
C ASN A 2 -9.27 -3.36 -25.01
N VAL A 3 -8.89 -2.31 -25.74
CA VAL A 3 -8.46 -1.01 -25.20
C VAL A 3 -9.63 -0.28 -24.50
N GLU A 4 -10.87 -0.73 -24.72
CA GLU A 4 -12.08 -0.20 -24.07
C GLU A 4 -12.17 -0.52 -22.57
N LEU A 5 -11.47 -1.55 -22.06
CA LEU A 5 -11.47 -1.87 -20.63
C LEU A 5 -10.74 -0.81 -19.78
N LEU A 6 -9.74 -0.13 -20.34
CA LEU A 6 -8.91 0.86 -19.64
C LEU A 6 -9.68 2.14 -19.27
N GLY A 7 -10.70 2.51 -20.05
CA GLY A 7 -11.52 3.70 -19.77
C GLY A 7 -12.52 3.52 -18.62
N GLN A 8 -12.91 2.28 -18.33
CA GLN A 8 -13.99 1.99 -17.37
C GLN A 8 -13.53 1.96 -15.91
N LEU A 9 -12.25 1.68 -15.64
CA LEU A 9 -11.68 1.72 -14.29
C LEU A 9 -11.54 3.16 -13.79
N HIS A 10 -11.03 4.07 -14.63
CA HIS A 10 -10.79 5.46 -14.24
C HIS A 10 -12.07 6.29 -14.10
N GLN A 11 -13.06 6.14 -14.99
CA GLN A 11 -14.23 7.04 -15.00
C GLN A 11 -15.27 6.78 -13.90
N ARG A 12 -15.23 5.64 -13.21
CA ARG A 12 -16.30 5.25 -12.26
C ARG A 12 -15.99 5.54 -10.79
N LEU A 13 -14.76 5.93 -10.45
CA LEU A 13 -14.40 6.42 -9.12
C LEU A 13 -14.78 7.90 -8.90
N PHE A 14 -15.12 8.65 -9.94
CA PHE A 14 -15.33 10.11 -9.87
C PHE A 14 -16.79 10.58 -9.83
N ALA A 15 -17.77 9.67 -9.74
CA ALA A 15 -19.18 10.04 -9.65
C ALA A 15 -19.70 9.85 -8.21
N SER A 16 -19.38 10.83 -7.36
CA SER A 16 -20.00 11.03 -6.05
C SER A 16 -20.47 12.48 -5.97
N ASP A 17 -21.75 12.61 -5.63
CA ASP A 17 -22.65 13.73 -5.89
C ASP A 17 -22.37 14.96 -5.01
N GLY A 18 -22.58 16.15 -5.58
CA GLY A 18 -22.22 17.43 -4.97
C GLY A 18 -23.28 17.94 -3.98
N SER A 19 -22.84 18.58 -2.90
CA SER A 19 -23.67 19.56 -2.21
C SER A 19 -22.82 20.69 -1.61
N GLU A 20 -23.02 21.89 -2.15
CA GLU A 20 -22.50 23.17 -1.67
C GLU A 20 -22.96 23.49 -0.23
N ARG A 21 -22.15 24.29 0.49
CA ARG A 21 -22.65 25.33 1.43
C ARG A 21 -21.55 26.31 1.90
N HIS A 22 -21.62 27.49 1.31
CA HIS A 22 -21.57 28.86 1.88
C HIS A 22 -20.62 29.21 3.06
N LEU A 23 -19.69 30.14 2.77
CA LEU A 23 -18.90 30.95 3.70
C LEU A 23 -19.74 32.03 4.40
N ARG A 24 -19.38 32.39 5.64
CA ARG A 24 -19.72 33.70 6.24
C ARG A 24 -18.63 34.19 7.19
N LEU A 25 -18.28 35.47 7.04
CA LEU A 25 -17.20 36.23 7.65
C LEU A 25 -17.84 37.43 8.36
N GLU A 26 -17.61 37.65 9.66
CA GLU A 26 -17.84 38.96 10.31
C GLU A 26 -16.81 39.12 11.45
N SER A 27 -15.82 40.02 11.35
CA SER A 27 -15.81 41.48 11.59
C SER A 27 -15.61 41.89 13.06
N ARG A 28 -14.57 42.70 13.27
CA ARG A 28 -14.04 43.27 14.52
C ARG A 28 -14.95 44.32 15.17
N ALA A 29 -14.74 44.57 16.48
CA ALA A 29 -14.97 45.88 17.10
C ALA A 29 -13.91 46.17 18.18
N MET A 30 -13.47 47.43 18.24
CA MET A 30 -12.40 48.02 19.07
C MET A 30 -12.99 49.14 19.95
N VAL A 31 -12.17 49.73 20.84
CA VAL A 31 -12.19 51.13 21.39
C VAL A 31 -12.54 51.20 22.92
N PRO A 32 -12.01 52.13 23.77
CA PRO A 32 -10.70 52.82 23.83
C PRO A 32 -10.04 52.84 25.24
N ALA A 33 -8.88 53.50 25.31
CA ALA A 33 -8.06 53.84 26.48
C ALA A 33 -8.66 54.93 27.42
N ARG A 34 -8.37 54.81 28.72
CA ARG A 34 -8.35 55.90 29.70
C ARG A 34 -7.23 55.72 30.73
N SER A 35 -6.75 56.84 31.24
CA SER A 35 -5.42 57.09 31.77
C SER A 35 -5.34 57.34 33.29
N TYR A 36 -4.10 57.54 33.72
CA TYR A 36 -3.58 58.21 34.93
C TYR A 36 -3.20 57.37 36.18
N ARG A 37 -1.87 57.30 36.39
CA ARG A 37 -1.01 57.46 37.59
C ARG A 37 -1.75 57.45 38.96
N HIS A 38 -1.29 56.79 40.02
CA HIS A 38 0.02 56.74 40.70
C HIS A 38 0.12 55.40 41.47
N GLY A 39 1.26 54.72 41.55
CA GLY A 39 2.29 54.94 42.58
C GLY A 39 1.93 54.25 43.90
N ILE A 40 2.59 53.14 44.25
CA ILE A 40 3.09 52.74 45.59
C ILE A 40 3.70 51.32 45.51
N SER A 41 4.96 51.25 45.89
CA SER A 41 5.69 50.24 46.69
C SER A 41 5.19 48.78 46.80
N CYS A 42 6.18 47.89 46.68
CA CYS A 42 6.49 46.80 47.61
C CYS A 42 6.39 45.36 47.07
N SER A 43 7.51 44.65 47.29
CA SER A 43 7.68 43.20 47.36
C SER A 43 7.58 42.38 46.08
N ARG A 44 8.75 42.18 45.44
CA ARG A 44 9.00 41.01 44.58
C ARG A 44 8.92 39.75 45.44
N HIS A 45 7.74 39.16 45.57
CA HIS A 45 7.65 37.72 45.80
C HIS A 45 8.03 37.05 44.49
N LEU A 46 9.24 36.48 44.41
CA LEU A 46 9.52 35.42 43.46
C LEU A 46 8.61 34.24 43.84
N SER A 47 7.42 34.18 43.25
CA SER A 47 6.72 32.92 43.11
C SER A 47 7.61 32.05 42.25
N ARG A 48 8.26 31.07 42.87
CA ARG A 48 8.98 30.01 42.18
C ARG A 48 7.90 29.17 41.51
N SER A 49 7.40 29.61 40.34
CA SER A 49 6.57 28.77 39.49
C SER A 49 7.43 27.58 39.14
N GLN A 50 7.16 26.44 39.77
CA GLN A 50 7.66 25.18 39.25
C GLN A 50 7.05 25.07 37.86
N ALA A 51 7.86 25.33 36.84
CA ALA A 51 7.52 24.97 35.48
C ALA A 51 7.48 23.44 35.49
N GLU A 52 6.29 22.88 35.69
CA GLU A 52 6.04 21.48 35.36
C GLU A 52 6.40 21.34 33.88
N ILE A 53 7.51 20.66 33.61
CA ILE A 53 7.89 20.32 32.25
C ILE A 53 6.73 19.49 31.72
N PRO A 54 6.01 19.94 30.66
CA PRO A 54 4.91 19.17 30.13
C PRO A 54 5.46 17.78 29.74
N PRO A 55 4.79 16.68 30.14
CA PRO A 55 5.26 15.35 29.80
C PRO A 55 5.42 15.27 28.29
N ILE A 56 6.63 14.92 27.84
CA ILE A 56 6.92 14.72 26.43
C ILE A 56 5.89 13.70 25.92
N PRO A 57 5.02 14.05 24.95
CA PRO A 57 4.03 13.11 24.46
C PRO A 57 4.79 11.91 23.89
N THR A 58 4.51 10.71 24.41
CA THR A 58 5.08 9.47 23.86
C THR A 58 4.64 9.37 22.41
N VAL A 59 5.56 9.50 21.47
CA VAL A 59 5.28 9.32 20.04
C VAL A 59 4.80 7.88 19.86
N GLN A 60 3.50 7.70 19.66
CA GLN A 60 2.96 6.40 19.28
C GLN A 60 3.39 6.12 17.84
N ILE A 61 4.32 5.19 17.68
CA ILE A 61 4.77 4.73 16.37
C ILE A 61 3.61 3.98 15.71
N SER A 62 3.17 4.45 14.54
CA SER A 62 2.11 3.78 13.79
C SER A 62 2.54 2.37 13.35
N ARG A 63 1.55 1.51 13.09
CA ARG A 63 1.82 0.15 12.66
C ARG A 63 2.60 0.10 11.35
N ALA A 64 2.30 0.98 10.38
CA ALA A 64 3.02 0.96 9.12
C ALA A 64 4.48 1.41 9.26
N ILE A 65 4.77 2.42 10.11
CA ILE A 65 6.15 2.81 10.42
C ILE A 65 6.90 1.62 11.03
N SER A 66 6.30 0.92 12.00
CA SER A 66 6.90 -0.26 12.63
C SER A 66 7.21 -1.37 11.61
N LEU A 67 6.29 -1.69 10.71
CA LEU A 67 6.48 -2.71 9.68
C LEU A 67 7.57 -2.31 8.68
N PHE A 68 7.59 -1.03 8.29
CA PHE A 68 8.57 -0.51 7.36
C PHE A 68 9.99 -0.51 7.96
N GLU A 69 10.15 -0.13 9.23
CA GLU A 69 11.45 -0.21 9.91
C GLU A 69 11.96 -1.65 10.01
N GLN A 70 11.07 -2.62 10.27
CA GLN A 70 11.44 -4.03 10.27
C GLN A 70 11.93 -4.47 8.89
N LEU A 71 11.27 -4.01 7.82
CA LEU A 71 11.66 -4.30 6.44
C LEU A 71 13.05 -3.75 6.13
N GLU A 72 13.35 -2.51 6.50
CA GLU A 72 14.67 -1.89 6.31
C GLU A 72 15.77 -2.60 7.07
N LYS A 73 15.51 -2.97 8.34
CA LYS A 73 16.49 -3.64 9.22
C LYS A 73 16.74 -5.10 8.82
N LEU A 74 15.81 -5.76 8.12
CA LEU A 74 15.92 -7.17 7.77
C LEU A 74 17.05 -7.42 6.75
N PRO A 75 18.06 -8.24 7.08
CA PRO A 75 19.18 -8.48 6.17
C PRO A 75 18.75 -9.11 4.84
N LYS A 76 19.31 -8.60 3.74
CA LYS A 76 19.08 -9.16 2.40
C LYS A 76 19.82 -10.49 2.23
N GLY A 77 19.31 -11.34 1.36
CA GLY A 77 19.95 -12.60 0.97
C GLY A 77 19.28 -13.85 1.52
N ARG A 78 19.72 -15.00 1.00
CA ARG A 78 19.08 -16.31 1.21
C ARG A 78 18.94 -16.70 2.68
N LYS A 79 19.93 -16.36 3.54
CA LYS A 79 19.90 -16.70 4.98
C LYS A 79 18.70 -16.10 5.73
N SER A 80 18.16 -14.99 5.25
CA SER A 80 17.02 -14.29 5.85
C SER A 80 15.76 -14.36 4.98
N SER A 81 15.75 -15.17 3.90
CA SER A 81 14.62 -15.31 2.97
C SER A 81 13.32 -15.67 3.67
N ARG A 82 13.35 -16.69 4.54
CA ARG A 82 12.15 -17.09 5.28
C ARG A 82 11.61 -16.00 6.21
N LYS A 83 12.50 -15.22 6.84
CA LYS A 83 12.09 -14.08 7.67
C LYS A 83 11.46 -12.97 6.83
N TYR A 84 11.96 -12.77 5.61
CA TYR A 84 11.38 -11.82 4.66
C TYR A 84 9.98 -12.26 4.22
N GLU A 85 9.77 -13.53 3.87
CA GLU A 85 8.45 -14.07 3.53
C GLU A 85 7.43 -13.84 4.65
N ILE A 86 7.81 -14.13 5.90
CA ILE A 86 6.95 -13.91 7.08
C ILE A 86 6.60 -12.43 7.24
N LEU A 87 7.59 -11.54 7.11
CA LEU A 87 7.37 -10.10 7.20
C LEU A 87 6.49 -9.58 6.05
N CYS A 88 6.68 -10.08 4.82
CA CYS A 88 5.82 -9.76 3.69
C CYS A 88 4.37 -10.19 3.95
N LEU A 89 4.15 -11.38 4.51
CA LEU A 89 2.81 -11.83 4.90
C LEU A 89 2.17 -10.88 5.92
N GLU A 90 2.92 -10.46 6.94
CA GLU A 90 2.46 -9.52 7.96
C GLU A 90 2.08 -8.16 7.34
N ILE A 91 2.92 -7.65 6.43
CA ILE A 91 2.63 -6.42 5.66
C ILE A 91 1.37 -6.58 4.81
N LEU A 92 1.24 -7.66 4.04
CA LEU A 92 0.11 -7.89 3.15
C LEU A 92 -1.21 -8.04 3.92
N ASN A 93 -1.19 -8.74 5.06
CA ASN A 93 -2.33 -8.83 5.97
C ASN A 93 -2.76 -7.45 6.49
N TYR A 94 -1.80 -6.58 6.82
CA TYR A 94 -2.10 -5.21 7.25
C TYR A 94 -2.66 -4.34 6.13
N LEU A 95 -2.08 -4.42 4.92
CA LEU A 95 -2.49 -3.60 3.78
C LEU A 95 -3.89 -3.95 3.29
N PHE A 96 -4.17 -5.25 3.12
CA PHE A 96 -5.35 -5.76 2.40
C PHE A 96 -6.34 -6.50 3.31
N GLU A 97 -6.34 -6.16 4.60
CA GLU A 97 -7.29 -6.71 5.56
C GLU A 97 -8.73 -6.56 5.05
N GLY A 98 -9.46 -7.68 5.04
CA GLY A 98 -10.86 -7.75 4.62
C GLY A 98 -11.07 -7.88 3.12
N SER A 99 -10.22 -7.30 2.27
CA SER A 99 -10.34 -7.40 0.81
C SER A 99 -9.66 -8.65 0.23
N LEU A 100 -8.56 -9.08 0.84
CA LEU A 100 -7.93 -10.37 0.60
C LEU A 100 -8.07 -11.26 1.83
N VAL A 101 -8.45 -12.53 1.62
CA VAL A 101 -8.77 -13.48 2.71
C VAL A 101 -8.13 -14.84 2.49
N ASN A 102 -8.15 -15.67 3.54
CA ASN A 102 -7.60 -17.03 3.57
C ASN A 102 -6.12 -17.08 3.14
N PRO A 103 -5.23 -16.29 3.78
CA PRO A 103 -3.80 -16.39 3.52
C PRO A 103 -3.35 -17.82 3.76
N THR A 104 -2.76 -18.43 2.73
CA THR A 104 -2.13 -19.74 2.88
C THR A 104 -0.65 -19.58 2.64
N GLU A 105 0.14 -19.82 3.68
CA GLU A 105 1.55 -20.13 3.51
C GLU A 105 1.65 -21.56 2.98
N GLN A 106 2.16 -21.73 1.77
CA GLN A 106 2.33 -23.08 1.24
C GLN A 106 3.52 -23.74 1.92
N LYS A 107 3.25 -24.73 2.80
CA LYS A 107 4.30 -25.54 3.43
C LYS A 107 5.08 -26.28 2.35
N HIS A 108 6.40 -26.17 2.37
CA HIS A 108 7.30 -26.95 1.54
C HIS A 108 6.95 -28.46 1.64
N THR A 109 6.44 -29.05 0.57
CA THR A 109 6.38 -30.51 0.45
C THR A 109 7.77 -31.04 0.08
N GLN A 110 8.05 -32.28 0.50
CA GLN A 110 9.34 -32.98 0.30
C GLN A 110 9.77 -33.11 -1.17
N ASP A 111 8.87 -32.86 -2.12
CA ASP A 111 9.12 -33.01 -3.56
C ASP A 111 9.67 -31.75 -4.25
N GLY A 112 10.02 -30.70 -3.49
CA GLY A 112 10.83 -29.58 -3.99
C GLY A 112 10.14 -28.63 -5.00
N LEU A 113 8.85 -28.82 -5.27
CA LEU A 113 8.07 -27.94 -6.14
C LEU A 113 7.37 -26.87 -5.28
N ASN A 114 8.12 -25.81 -4.93
CA ASN A 114 7.56 -24.57 -4.41
C ASN A 114 6.55 -24.02 -5.43
N ILE A 115 5.28 -23.83 -5.03
CA ILE A 115 4.26 -23.31 -5.96
C ILE A 115 4.19 -21.78 -5.82
N PHE A 116 3.97 -21.19 -4.63
CA PHE A 116 4.15 -19.75 -4.32
C PHE A 116 4.35 -19.51 -2.82
N ASP A 117 5.04 -18.43 -2.44
CA ASP A 117 5.29 -18.13 -1.03
C ASP A 117 4.00 -17.78 -0.26
N ILE A 118 3.12 -16.96 -0.86
CA ILE A 118 1.88 -16.50 -0.22
C ILE A 118 0.75 -16.44 -1.26
N ILE A 119 -0.42 -16.96 -0.91
CA ILE A 119 -1.64 -16.84 -1.73
C ILE A 119 -2.82 -16.32 -0.92
N TYR A 120 -3.67 -15.54 -1.56
CA TYR A 120 -4.93 -15.04 -1.01
C TYR A 120 -6.09 -15.32 -1.97
N SER A 121 -7.29 -15.46 -1.41
CA SER A 121 -8.54 -15.37 -2.17
C SER A 121 -9.04 -13.93 -2.17
N ILE A 122 -9.53 -13.45 -3.30
CA ILE A 122 -10.29 -12.18 -3.35
C ILE A 122 -11.59 -12.38 -2.57
N ASN A 123 -11.91 -11.47 -1.66
CA ASN A 123 -13.16 -11.51 -0.90
C ASN A 123 -14.30 -10.80 -1.67
N PRO A 124 -15.23 -11.53 -2.31
CA PRO A 124 -16.31 -10.89 -3.07
C PRO A 124 -17.33 -10.19 -2.16
N ILE A 125 -17.37 -10.51 -0.86
CA ILE A 125 -18.30 -9.90 0.09
C ILE A 125 -17.84 -8.49 0.46
N ALA A 126 -16.52 -8.23 0.41
CA ALA A 126 -15.95 -6.92 0.72
C ALA A 126 -16.34 -5.84 -0.32
N ARG A 127 -16.77 -6.24 -1.53
CA ARG A 127 -17.11 -5.34 -2.64
C ARG A 127 -16.04 -4.29 -2.92
N HIS A 128 -14.78 -4.70 -2.82
CA HIS A 128 -13.66 -3.77 -2.91
C HIS A 128 -13.41 -3.41 -4.39
N PRO A 129 -13.53 -2.13 -4.81
CA PRO A 129 -13.60 -1.75 -6.22
C PRO A 129 -12.44 -2.28 -7.07
N ILE A 130 -11.21 -2.15 -6.58
CA ILE A 130 -9.99 -2.54 -7.30
C ILE A 130 -9.87 -4.07 -7.43
N TRP A 131 -10.10 -4.82 -6.35
CA TRP A 131 -10.05 -6.28 -6.39
C TRP A 131 -11.20 -6.89 -7.20
N ASP A 132 -12.39 -6.29 -7.14
CA ASP A 132 -13.53 -6.69 -7.96
C ASP A 132 -13.26 -6.42 -9.45
N ALA A 133 -12.60 -5.29 -9.77
CA ALA A 133 -12.15 -5.01 -11.13
C ALA A 133 -11.13 -6.03 -11.61
N ILE A 134 -10.13 -6.32 -10.79
CA ILE A 134 -9.15 -7.37 -11.07
C ILE A 134 -9.83 -8.73 -11.33
N ALA A 135 -10.78 -9.15 -10.50
CA ALA A 135 -11.44 -10.46 -10.61
C ALA A 135 -12.36 -10.59 -11.84
N ARG A 136 -12.87 -9.46 -12.32
CA ARG A 136 -13.76 -9.36 -13.48
C ARG A 136 -12.98 -9.26 -14.78
N ASP A 137 -11.94 -8.43 -14.81
CA ASP A 137 -11.23 -8.06 -16.04
C ASP A 137 -10.13 -9.08 -16.37
N PHE A 138 -9.66 -9.83 -15.35
CA PHE A 138 -8.72 -10.93 -15.49
C PHE A 138 -9.30 -12.22 -14.92
N PRO A 139 -8.86 -13.40 -15.39
CA PRO A 139 -9.22 -14.69 -14.80
C PRO A 139 -8.49 -14.88 -13.46
N ALA A 140 -8.83 -14.03 -12.48
CA ALA A 140 -8.27 -14.01 -11.15
C ALA A 140 -9.38 -14.30 -10.13
N ARG A 141 -9.09 -15.23 -9.22
CA ARG A 141 -9.80 -15.41 -7.93
C ARG A 141 -8.81 -15.58 -6.81
N ILE A 142 -7.63 -16.10 -7.14
CA ILE A 142 -6.49 -16.24 -6.26
C ILE A 142 -5.42 -15.22 -6.67
N ILE A 143 -4.98 -14.41 -5.72
CA ILE A 143 -3.85 -13.49 -5.87
C ILE A 143 -2.63 -14.15 -5.26
N MET A 144 -1.52 -14.13 -6.00
CA MET A 144 -0.27 -14.78 -5.60
C MET A 144 0.78 -13.72 -5.31
N PHE A 145 1.57 -13.95 -4.28
CA PHE A 145 2.74 -13.14 -3.94
C PHE A 145 3.96 -14.04 -3.87
N GLU A 146 5.02 -13.62 -4.54
CA GLU A 146 6.32 -14.31 -4.58
C GLU A 146 7.38 -13.40 -3.97
N CYS A 147 8.15 -13.87 -2.99
CA CYS A 147 9.07 -13.06 -2.20
C CYS A 147 10.54 -13.36 -2.59
N LYS A 148 11.23 -12.36 -3.14
CA LYS A 148 12.66 -12.47 -3.50
C LYS A 148 13.53 -11.57 -2.62
N ASN A 149 14.06 -12.14 -1.53
CA ASN A 149 14.98 -11.43 -0.63
C ASN A 149 16.43 -11.34 -1.16
N TYR A 150 16.65 -10.66 -2.28
CA TYR A 150 17.99 -10.56 -2.89
C TYR A 150 18.71 -9.26 -2.52
N GLY A 151 20.05 -9.33 -2.45
CA GLY A 151 20.92 -8.17 -2.28
C GLY A 151 21.20 -7.42 -3.59
N HIS A 152 20.63 -7.89 -4.71
CA HIS A 152 20.78 -7.34 -6.06
C HIS A 152 19.41 -7.32 -6.76
N PRO A 153 19.23 -6.46 -7.79
CA PRO A 153 18.02 -6.42 -8.61
C PRO A 153 17.62 -7.78 -9.18
N VAL A 154 16.33 -8.11 -9.16
CA VAL A 154 15.81 -9.31 -9.83
C VAL A 154 15.89 -9.19 -11.35
N GLY A 155 16.13 -10.33 -12.00
CA GLY A 155 16.26 -10.47 -13.45
C GLY A 155 15.08 -11.19 -14.11
N PRO A 156 15.15 -11.41 -15.43
CA PRO A 156 14.15 -12.17 -16.19
C PRO A 156 13.88 -13.57 -15.64
N MET A 157 14.95 -14.25 -15.19
CA MET A 157 14.86 -15.64 -14.75
C MET A 157 13.87 -15.82 -13.60
N GLN A 158 13.84 -14.88 -12.65
CA GLN A 158 12.89 -14.91 -11.54
C GLN A 158 11.45 -14.85 -12.05
N VAL A 159 11.17 -13.97 -13.02
CA VAL A 159 9.85 -13.84 -13.65
C VAL A 159 9.44 -15.14 -14.35
N PHE A 160 10.33 -15.72 -15.17
CA PHE A 160 10.05 -16.99 -15.86
C PHE A 160 9.80 -18.14 -14.89
N THR A 161 10.56 -18.22 -13.80
CA THR A 161 10.32 -19.26 -12.79
C THR A 161 8.98 -19.10 -12.09
N THR A 162 8.57 -17.86 -11.77
CA THR A 162 7.27 -17.56 -11.18
C THR A 162 6.13 -17.89 -12.15
N GLU A 163 6.26 -17.51 -13.43
CA GLU A 163 5.24 -17.74 -14.45
C GLU A 163 4.85 -19.22 -14.61
N ARG A 164 5.81 -20.15 -14.47
CA ARG A 164 5.58 -21.60 -14.64
C ARG A 164 4.55 -22.15 -13.66
N TYR A 165 4.44 -21.58 -12.46
CA TYR A 165 3.50 -22.05 -11.45
C TYR A 165 2.12 -21.37 -11.52
N MET A 166 2.01 -20.28 -12.31
CA MET A 166 0.75 -19.58 -12.52
C MET A 166 -0.16 -20.34 -13.49
N SER A 167 -1.48 -20.25 -13.28
CA SER A 167 -2.46 -20.96 -14.11
C SER A 167 -3.71 -20.13 -14.34
N VAL A 168 -3.90 -19.69 -15.60
CA VAL A 168 -5.10 -18.99 -16.04
C VAL A 168 -6.37 -19.85 -15.87
N PRO A 169 -6.41 -21.14 -16.28
CA PRO A 169 -7.57 -22.00 -16.04
C PRO A 169 -7.92 -22.17 -14.55
N ALA A 170 -6.91 -22.22 -13.67
CA ALA A 170 -7.12 -22.31 -12.22
C ALA A 170 -7.39 -20.94 -11.56
N ARG A 171 -7.61 -19.89 -12.36
CA ARG A 171 -7.88 -18.52 -11.92
C ARG A 171 -6.77 -17.88 -11.06
N ARG A 172 -5.52 -18.22 -11.40
CA ARG A 172 -4.26 -17.78 -10.82
C ARG A 172 -3.45 -17.01 -11.86
N SER A 173 -4.08 -16.01 -12.49
CA SER A 173 -3.46 -15.26 -13.60
C SER A 173 -2.68 -14.03 -13.15
N ILE A 174 -2.67 -13.69 -11.86
CA ILE A 174 -2.03 -12.48 -11.33
C ILE A 174 -1.07 -12.84 -10.19
N CYS A 175 0.15 -12.36 -10.32
CA CYS A 175 1.19 -12.47 -9.30
C CYS A 175 1.83 -11.12 -9.03
N PHE A 176 2.06 -10.80 -7.76
CA PHE A 176 2.91 -9.69 -7.32
C PHE A 176 4.25 -10.27 -6.85
N LEU A 177 5.32 -9.98 -7.58
CA LEU A 177 6.67 -10.43 -7.21
C LEU A 177 7.35 -9.34 -6.38
N LEU A 178 7.44 -9.59 -5.07
CA LEU A 178 8.04 -8.72 -4.07
C LEU A 178 9.57 -8.88 -4.08
N THR A 179 10.29 -7.77 -4.11
CA THR A 179 11.76 -7.74 -4.17
C THR A 179 12.33 -6.62 -3.31
N ARG A 180 13.56 -6.80 -2.81
CA ARG A 180 14.23 -5.80 -1.96
C ARG A 180 14.69 -4.56 -2.70
N LEU A 181 14.92 -4.69 -4.00
CA LEU A 181 15.53 -3.65 -4.85
C LEU A 181 14.75 -3.52 -6.14
N LYS A 182 14.87 -2.35 -6.76
CA LYS A 182 14.27 -2.07 -8.06
C LYS A 182 14.64 -3.15 -9.08
N PRO A 183 13.65 -3.80 -9.73
CA PRO A 183 13.91 -4.82 -10.74
C PRO A 183 14.70 -4.30 -11.94
N SER A 184 15.41 -5.20 -12.63
CA SER A 184 16.07 -4.86 -13.90
C SER A 184 15.05 -4.58 -15.00
N LYS A 185 15.44 -3.76 -16.00
CA LYS A 185 14.61 -3.51 -17.20
C LYS A 185 14.19 -4.81 -17.89
N ASN A 186 15.09 -5.78 -17.95
CA ASN A 186 14.81 -7.07 -18.59
C ASN A 186 13.79 -7.90 -17.80
N ALA A 187 13.70 -7.75 -16.47
CA ALA A 187 12.65 -8.38 -15.68
C ALA A 187 11.26 -7.83 -16.07
N HIS A 188 11.14 -6.51 -16.29
CA HIS A 188 9.89 -5.92 -16.77
C HIS A 188 9.53 -6.41 -18.20
N LEU A 189 10.52 -6.53 -19.09
CA LEU A 189 10.29 -7.09 -20.43
C LEU A 189 9.81 -8.55 -20.38
N ALA A 190 10.37 -9.36 -19.49
CA ALA A 190 9.92 -10.72 -19.25
C ALA A 190 8.48 -10.77 -18.72
N ALA A 191 8.11 -9.87 -17.81
CA ALA A 191 6.75 -9.78 -17.29
C ALA A 191 5.76 -9.34 -18.38
N HIS A 192 6.15 -8.44 -19.28
CA HIS A 192 5.35 -8.08 -20.45
C HIS A 192 5.17 -9.26 -21.42
N ALA A 193 6.23 -10.05 -21.64
CA ALA A 193 6.14 -11.26 -22.46
C ALA A 193 5.15 -12.27 -21.84
N ALA A 194 5.25 -12.57 -20.54
CA ALA A 194 4.30 -13.43 -19.85
C ALA A 194 2.84 -12.96 -20.02
N MET A 195 2.59 -11.65 -19.94
CA MET A 195 1.24 -11.14 -20.15
C MET A 195 0.76 -11.30 -21.61
N ARG A 196 1.61 -10.99 -22.60
CA ARG A 196 1.25 -11.10 -24.02
C ARG A 196 1.05 -12.54 -24.47
N ASP A 197 1.92 -13.42 -24.02
CA ASP A 197 2.04 -14.78 -24.56
C ASP A 197 1.07 -15.73 -23.85
N SER A 198 0.83 -15.54 -22.55
CA SER A 198 0.07 -16.49 -21.73
C SER A 198 -1.04 -15.86 -20.89
N GLY A 199 -1.24 -14.54 -20.98
CA GLY A 199 -2.26 -13.82 -20.20
C GLY A 199 -1.96 -13.79 -18.70
N LYS A 200 -0.70 -14.04 -18.31
CA LYS A 200 -0.25 -14.06 -16.92
C LYS A 200 0.37 -12.72 -16.56
N MET A 201 -0.28 -11.98 -15.68
CA MET A 201 0.20 -10.69 -15.21
C MET A 201 1.13 -10.88 -14.01
N ILE A 202 2.38 -10.45 -14.16
CA ILE A 202 3.36 -10.42 -13.07
C ILE A 202 3.75 -8.96 -12.84
N ILE A 203 3.30 -8.38 -11.73
CA ILE A 203 3.68 -7.02 -11.33
C ILE A 203 4.86 -7.13 -10.37
N LEU A 204 5.95 -6.44 -10.69
CA LEU A 204 7.16 -6.43 -9.87
C LEU A 204 7.08 -5.26 -8.89
N LEU A 205 7.18 -5.55 -7.58
CA LEU A 205 7.08 -4.56 -6.51
C LEU A 205 8.37 -4.56 -5.69
N ASP A 206 8.99 -3.41 -5.52
CA ASP A 206 10.15 -3.27 -4.63
C ASP A 206 9.80 -2.74 -3.23
N ASP A 207 10.78 -2.68 -2.32
CA ASP A 207 10.59 -2.17 -0.96
C ASP A 207 10.00 -0.74 -0.93
N GLN A 208 10.22 0.10 -1.95
CA GLN A 208 9.61 1.44 -2.02
C GLN A 208 8.12 1.37 -2.38
N ASP A 209 7.68 0.41 -3.19
CA ASP A 209 6.26 0.18 -3.45
C ASP A 209 5.52 -0.25 -2.18
N LEU A 210 6.13 -1.16 -1.40
CA LEU A 210 5.60 -1.55 -0.09
C LEU A 210 5.55 -0.35 0.87
N ARG A 211 6.59 0.49 0.89
CA ARG A 211 6.62 1.72 1.70
C ARG A 211 5.49 2.68 1.34
N GLN A 212 5.24 2.88 0.05
CA GLN A 212 4.18 3.76 -0.43
C GLN A 212 2.80 3.24 -0.01
N MET A 213 2.54 1.94 -0.18
CA MET A 213 1.28 1.31 0.26
C MET A 213 1.10 1.38 1.78
N LEU A 214 2.16 1.18 2.55
CA LEU A 214 2.17 1.30 4.01
C LEU A 214 1.81 2.73 4.46
N LYS A 215 2.39 3.75 3.80
CA LYS A 215 2.07 5.16 4.04
C LYS A 215 0.59 5.47 3.74
N LEU A 216 0.09 5.01 2.60
CA LEU A 216 -1.33 5.16 2.24
C LEU A 216 -2.24 4.53 3.31
N LYS A 217 -1.89 3.34 3.80
CA LYS A 217 -2.68 2.66 4.84
C LYS A 217 -2.76 3.45 6.15
N ASP A 218 -1.64 4.03 6.59
CA ASP A 218 -1.63 4.87 7.78
C ASP A 218 -2.46 6.14 7.58
N GLU A 219 -2.33 6.82 6.44
CA GLU A 219 -3.13 8.01 6.12
C GLU A 219 -4.62 7.67 6.06
N GLN A 220 -4.99 6.54 5.44
CA GLN A 220 -6.35 6.01 5.40
C GLN A 220 -6.90 5.76 6.81
N SER A 221 -6.07 5.27 7.75
CA SER A 221 -6.50 4.96 9.11
C SER A 221 -6.90 6.18 9.95
N LEU A 222 -6.45 7.38 9.53
CA LEU A 222 -6.78 8.65 10.17
C LEU A 222 -8.07 9.28 9.62
N LEU A 223 -8.64 8.71 8.56
CA LEU A 223 -9.82 9.23 7.87
C LEU A 223 -11.08 8.50 8.30
N GLU A 224 -12.21 9.18 8.22
CA GLU A 224 -13.52 8.58 8.43
C GLU A 224 -13.82 7.54 7.34
N ARG A 225 -14.15 6.31 7.76
CA ARG A 225 -14.39 5.20 6.85
C ARG A 225 -15.56 5.49 5.92
N GLY A 226 -15.37 5.22 4.63
CA GLY A 226 -16.44 5.24 3.62
C GLY A 226 -16.64 6.58 2.90
N ASN A 227 -15.87 7.62 3.22
CA ASN A 227 -15.83 8.83 2.42
C ASN A 227 -14.83 8.71 1.25
N ASP A 228 -14.92 9.62 0.28
CA ASP A 228 -14.07 9.59 -0.92
C ASP A 228 -12.57 9.69 -0.58
N ALA A 229 -12.21 10.51 0.43
CA ALA A 229 -10.82 10.65 0.87
C ALA A 229 -10.24 9.33 1.42
N TRP A 230 -11.06 8.55 2.13
CA TRP A 230 -10.68 7.26 2.67
C TRP A 230 -10.41 6.24 1.56
N PHE A 231 -11.21 6.25 0.49
CA PHE A 231 -10.98 5.40 -0.67
C PHE A 231 -9.74 5.81 -1.46
N MET A 232 -9.48 7.11 -1.59
CA MET A 232 -8.29 7.62 -2.29
C MET A 232 -6.98 7.23 -1.62
N GLN A 233 -7.02 6.98 -0.31
CA GLN A 233 -5.87 6.54 0.48
C GLN A 233 -5.81 5.01 0.63
N ASP A 234 -6.63 4.24 -0.10
CA ASP A 234 -6.52 2.80 -0.08
C ASP A 234 -5.17 2.33 -0.68
N PRO A 235 -4.44 1.42 -0.01
CA PRO A 235 -3.16 0.92 -0.53
C PRO A 235 -3.24 0.33 -1.94
N SER A 236 -4.40 -0.24 -2.29
CA SER A 236 -4.63 -0.87 -3.59
C SER A 236 -4.61 0.14 -4.74
N VAL A 237 -4.81 1.44 -4.49
CA VAL A 237 -4.69 2.51 -5.50
C VAL A 237 -3.27 2.55 -6.09
N HIS A 238 -2.25 2.29 -5.27
CA HIS A 238 -0.87 2.19 -5.76
C HIS A 238 -0.71 0.98 -6.71
N LEU A 239 -1.30 -0.16 -6.36
CA LEU A 239 -1.28 -1.35 -7.23
C LEU A 239 -2.03 -1.09 -8.54
N GLU A 240 -3.18 -0.44 -8.50
CA GLU A 240 -3.95 -0.07 -9.68
C GLU A 240 -3.12 0.82 -10.63
N ALA A 241 -2.44 1.83 -10.09
CA ALA A 241 -1.56 2.70 -10.89
C ALA A 241 -0.41 1.93 -11.54
N LEU A 242 0.18 0.95 -10.84
CA LEU A 242 1.23 0.08 -11.38
C LEU A 242 0.69 -0.86 -12.47
N ILE A 243 -0.51 -1.45 -12.26
CA ILE A 243 -1.19 -2.29 -13.24
C ILE A 243 -1.51 -1.47 -14.50
N TYR A 244 -2.05 -0.26 -14.35
CA TYR A 244 -2.34 0.63 -15.48
C TYR A 244 -1.07 0.96 -16.28
N ARG A 245 0.02 1.30 -15.59
CA ARG A 245 1.32 1.57 -16.23
C ARG A 245 1.84 0.34 -16.96
N PHE A 246 1.75 -0.82 -16.34
CA PHE A 246 2.16 -2.10 -16.93
C PHE A 246 1.38 -2.40 -18.19
N LEU A 247 0.05 -2.26 -18.17
CA LEU A 247 -0.82 -2.54 -19.31
C LEU A 247 -0.60 -1.53 -20.46
N SER A 248 -0.50 -0.24 -20.13
CA SER A 248 -0.30 0.82 -21.12
C SER A 248 1.09 0.78 -21.80
N SER A 249 2.05 0.06 -21.21
CA SER A 249 3.38 -0.16 -21.80
C SER A 249 3.52 -1.47 -22.58
N LEU A 250 2.51 -2.36 -22.63
CA LEU A 250 2.62 -3.68 -23.27
C LEU A 250 2.91 -3.64 -24.78
N GLY A 251 2.49 -2.55 -25.45
CA GLY A 251 2.68 -2.34 -26.89
C GLY A 251 3.85 -1.43 -27.26
N ARG A 252 4.70 -1.05 -26.31
CA ARG A 252 5.88 -0.21 -26.53
C ARG A 252 7.18 -1.01 -26.48
#